data_AF-A0A0P6ACP8-F1
#
_entry.id   AF-A0A0P6ACP8-F1
#
_cell.length_a   1.000
_cell.length_b   1.000
_cell.length_c   1.000
_cell.angle_alpha   90.00
_cell.angle_beta   90.00
_cell.angle_gamma   90.00
#
_symmetry.space_group_name_H-M   'P 1'
#
loop_
_entity.id
_entity.type
_entity.pdbx_description
1 polymer ?
#
loop_
_entity_poly.entity_id
_entity_poly.type
_entity_poly.pdbx_seq_one_letter_code
_entity_poly.pdbx_strand_id
1 'polypeptide(L)'
;MSAMTPRFTVGVNKANGRRPCREPVPFQEILPLKLKDSVSGKGDRTSEVACLQDMAVMLACFKKHDFNQALCSKEIGAFQTCYTNFMIDHQKEKNMESTMAGTKSKLPYRTLNKILKKYPSA
;
A
#
# COMPACT_ATOMS: atom_id res chain seq x y z
N MET A 1 18.01 31.31 3.09
CA MET A 1 19.27 31.08 3.84
C MET A 1 19.10 29.79 4.62
N SER A 2 19.74 28.71 4.15
CA SER A 2 19.63 27.37 4.73
C SER A 2 20.33 27.32 6.09
N ALA A 3 19.56 27.30 7.17
CA ALA A 3 20.07 26.87 8.46
C ALA A 3 20.20 25.34 8.42
N MET A 4 21.43 24.85 8.20
CA MET A 4 21.78 23.46 8.46
C MET A 4 21.54 23.21 9.95
N THR A 5 20.47 22.47 10.26
CA THR A 5 20.26 21.98 11.62
C THR A 5 21.41 21.04 11.99
N PRO A 6 22.06 21.26 13.13
CA PRO A 6 23.14 20.39 13.56
C PRO A 6 22.56 18.99 13.78
N ARG A 7 23.12 18.01 13.08
CA ARG A 7 22.83 16.58 13.25
C ARG A 7 23.41 16.17 14.61
N PHE A 8 22.73 16.51 15.69
CA PHE A 8 23.14 16.16 17.06
C PHE A 8 22.94 14.67 17.27
N THR A 9 24.00 13.92 17.04
CA THR A 9 24.24 12.63 17.68
C THR A 9 24.00 12.78 19.18
N VAL A 10 23.00 12.09 19.71
CA VAL A 10 22.83 11.89 21.16
C VAL A 10 24.17 11.40 21.72
N GLY A 11 24.85 12.27 22.47
CA GLY A 11 26.06 11.92 23.24
C GLY A 11 27.42 12.07 22.54
N VAL A 12 27.74 13.23 21.95
CA VAL A 12 29.15 13.52 21.59
C VAL A 12 29.65 14.79 22.27
N ASN A 13 29.79 14.71 23.60
CA ASN A 13 31.05 15.21 24.16
C ASN A 13 32.13 14.25 23.61
N LYS A 14 33.08 14.80 22.86
CA LYS A 14 34.28 14.09 22.38
C LYS A 14 35.10 13.59 23.57
N ALA A 15 34.67 12.49 24.19
CA ALA A 15 35.44 11.68 25.12
C ALA A 15 34.71 10.34 25.30
N ASN A 16 35.05 9.39 24.44
CA ASN A 16 34.81 7.95 24.60
C ASN A 16 33.34 7.52 24.76
N GLY A 17 32.72 7.09 23.65
CA GLY A 17 31.39 6.45 23.57
C GLY A 17 31.28 5.07 24.25
N ARG A 18 32.03 4.83 25.33
CA ARG A 18 31.98 3.63 26.19
C ARG A 18 31.06 3.80 27.41
N ARG A 19 30.43 4.97 27.58
CA ARG A 19 29.53 5.22 28.71
C ARG A 19 28.10 4.84 28.34
N PRO A 20 27.37 4.13 29.22
CA PRO A 20 25.96 3.84 28.99
C PRO A 20 25.16 5.15 28.90
N CYS A 21 24.18 5.18 28.00
CA CYS A 21 23.27 6.31 27.87
C CYS A 21 22.55 6.53 29.22
N ARG A 22 22.56 7.75 29.75
CA ARG A 22 21.84 8.09 30.99
C ARG A 22 20.42 8.52 30.64
N GLU A 23 19.44 7.87 31.25
CA GLU A 23 18.04 8.27 31.19
C GLU A 23 17.79 9.53 32.05
N PRO A 24 16.81 10.39 31.70
CA PRO A 24 15.93 10.27 30.54
C PRO A 24 16.58 10.80 29.26
N VAL A 25 16.42 10.06 28.16
CA VAL A 25 16.85 10.53 26.84
C VAL A 25 15.82 11.56 26.35
N PRO A 26 16.22 12.82 26.10
CA PRO A 26 15.27 13.82 25.63
C PRO A 26 14.78 13.44 24.23
N PHE A 27 13.46 13.49 24.03
CA PHE A 27 12.86 13.30 22.71
C PHE A 27 13.32 14.39 21.76
N GLN A 28 13.89 14.00 20.62
CA GLN A 28 14.23 14.91 19.53
C GLN A 28 13.19 14.77 18.42
N GLU A 29 12.42 15.83 18.19
CA GLU A 29 11.46 15.88 17.10
C GLU A 29 12.19 16.03 15.76
N ILE A 30 12.24 14.95 14.97
CA ILE A 30 12.71 15.00 13.58
C ILE A 30 11.71 15.77 12.70
N LEU A 31 10.43 15.69 13.06
CA LEU A 31 9.31 16.38 12.46
C LEU A 31 8.49 17.02 13.58
N PRO A 32 7.93 18.22 13.37
CA PRO A 32 7.16 18.89 14.40
C PRO A 32 5.98 18.02 14.82
N LEU A 33 5.73 17.97 16.13
CA LEU A 33 4.60 17.23 16.74
C LEU A 33 3.24 17.90 16.48
N LYS A 34 2.91 18.07 15.20
CA LYS A 34 1.63 18.60 14.75
C LYS A 34 0.97 17.68 13.74
N LEU A 35 -0.35 17.68 13.74
CA LEU A 35 -1.12 16.98 12.72
C LEU A 35 -0.87 17.62 11.36
N LYS A 36 -0.98 16.81 10.32
CA LYS A 36 -0.86 17.24 8.92
C LYS A 36 -2.24 17.22 8.30
N ASP A 37 -2.51 18.14 7.38
CA ASP A 37 -3.80 18.22 6.69
C ASP A 37 -4.02 17.12 5.63
N SER A 38 -3.18 16.07 5.63
CA SER A 38 -3.28 14.95 4.71
C SER A 38 -2.69 13.67 5.29
N VAL A 39 -3.32 12.55 4.93
CA VAL A 39 -2.93 11.17 5.24
C VAL A 39 -2.36 10.51 3.98
N SER A 40 -1.37 9.66 4.17
CA SER A 40 -0.73 8.91 3.09
C SER A 40 -1.56 7.67 2.71
N GLY A 41 -1.91 7.53 1.44
CA GLY A 41 -2.56 6.32 0.89
C GLY A 41 -1.59 5.18 0.57
N LYS A 42 -0.42 5.12 1.23
CA LYS A 42 0.61 4.10 0.95
C LYS A 42 0.16 2.68 1.31
N GLY A 43 -0.67 2.53 2.34
CA GLY A 43 -1.16 1.23 2.81
C GLY A 43 -2.24 0.60 1.94
N ASP A 44 -2.92 1.39 1.10
CA ASP A 44 -4.08 0.94 0.33
C ASP A 44 -3.69 0.30 -1.03
N ARG A 45 -2.39 0.19 -1.33
CA ARG A 45 -1.91 -0.43 -2.57
C ARG A 45 -1.69 -1.93 -2.35
N THR A 46 -2.73 -2.73 -2.54
CA THR A 46 -2.60 -4.19 -2.63
C THR A 46 -2.33 -4.58 -4.09
N SER A 47 -1.24 -5.33 -4.33
CA SER A 47 -1.04 -6.01 -5.61
C SER A 47 -1.82 -7.32 -5.57
N GLU A 48 -3.07 -7.28 -6.00
CA GLU A 48 -3.90 -8.48 -6.08
C GLU A 48 -3.49 -9.32 -7.29
N VAL A 49 -3.20 -10.59 -7.03
CA VAL A 49 -2.96 -11.58 -8.07
C VAL A 49 -4.21 -12.45 -8.18
N ALA A 50 -4.89 -12.37 -9.31
CA ALA A 50 -6.13 -13.09 -9.56
C ALA A 50 -5.92 -14.37 -10.37
N CYS A 51 -6.88 -15.29 -10.30
CA CYS A 51 -7.00 -16.47 -11.17
C CYS A 51 -5.78 -17.42 -11.16
N LEU A 52 -5.07 -17.50 -10.03
CA LEU A 52 -3.90 -18.39 -9.88
C LEU A 52 -4.24 -19.86 -10.13
N GLN A 53 -5.43 -20.30 -9.71
CA GLN A 53 -5.88 -21.68 -9.88
C GLN A 53 -6.07 -22.02 -11.38
N ASP A 54 -6.81 -21.19 -12.11
CA ASP A 54 -7.06 -21.43 -13.53
C ASP A 54 -5.78 -21.29 -14.36
N MET A 55 -4.89 -20.37 -13.96
CA MET A 55 -3.55 -20.24 -14.56
C MET A 55 -2.73 -21.53 -14.38
N ALA A 56 -2.73 -22.13 -13.20
CA ALA A 56 -2.01 -23.37 -12.95
C ALA A 56 -2.56 -24.54 -13.77
N VAL A 57 -3.88 -24.65 -13.91
CA VAL A 57 -4.54 -25.69 -14.72
C VAL A 57 -4.22 -25.52 -16.21
N MET A 58 -4.29 -24.29 -16.73
CA MET A 58 -3.94 -23.98 -18.11
C MET A 58 -2.47 -24.31 -18.43
N LEU A 59 -1.54 -23.95 -17.54
CA LEU A 59 -0.13 -24.28 -17.68
C LEU A 59 0.14 -25.80 -17.62
N ALA A 60 -0.63 -26.53 -16.80
CA ALA A 60 -0.54 -27.99 -16.75
C ALA A 60 -0.97 -28.65 -18.07
N CYS A 61 -2.00 -28.11 -18.74
CA CYS A 61 -2.40 -28.57 -20.06
C CYS A 61 -1.32 -28.27 -21.11
N PHE A 62 -0.78 -27.05 -21.12
CA PHE A 62 0.31 -26.68 -22.03
C PHE A 62 1.52 -27.58 -21.90
N LYS A 63 1.91 -27.95 -20.69
CA LYS A 63 3.04 -28.86 -20.46
C LYS A 63 2.80 -30.26 -21.04
N LYS A 64 1.56 -30.72 -21.13
CA LYS A 64 1.22 -32.06 -21.67
C LYS A 64 1.14 -32.11 -23.19
N HIS A 65 0.95 -30.96 -23.83
CA HIS A 65 0.64 -30.85 -25.25
C HIS A 65 1.61 -29.92 -26.00
N ASP A 66 2.85 -29.78 -25.50
CA ASP A 66 3.90 -28.93 -26.08
C ASP A 66 3.40 -27.51 -26.42
N PHE A 67 2.61 -26.93 -25.51
CA PHE A 67 2.03 -25.59 -25.62
C PHE A 67 1.10 -25.41 -26.83
N ASN A 68 0.50 -26.50 -27.33
CA ASN A 68 -0.51 -26.41 -28.39
C ASN A 68 -1.85 -25.86 -27.86
N GLN A 69 -2.13 -24.61 -28.22
CA GLN A 69 -3.31 -23.87 -27.80
C GLN A 69 -4.64 -24.50 -28.25
N ALA A 70 -4.68 -25.19 -29.40
CA ALA A 70 -5.91 -25.81 -29.90
C ALA A 70 -6.39 -26.93 -28.97
N LEU A 71 -5.45 -27.68 -28.39
CA LEU A 71 -5.73 -28.81 -27.51
C LEU A 71 -6.16 -28.37 -26.10
N CYS A 72 -5.72 -27.19 -25.66
CA CYS A 72 -6.00 -26.62 -24.33
C CYS A 72 -7.04 -25.49 -24.35
N SER A 73 -7.95 -25.51 -25.34
CA SER A 73 -8.94 -24.45 -25.53
C SER A 73 -9.91 -24.31 -24.35
N LYS A 74 -10.21 -25.41 -23.64
CA LYS A 74 -11.11 -25.40 -22.49
C LYS A 74 -10.52 -24.65 -21.30
N GLU A 75 -9.26 -24.92 -21.00
CA GLU A 75 -8.50 -24.36 -19.89
C GLU A 75 -8.21 -22.88 -20.11
N ILE A 76 -7.96 -22.49 -21.37
CA ILE A 76 -7.82 -21.08 -21.76
C ILE A 76 -9.14 -20.33 -21.59
N GLY A 77 -10.26 -20.92 -22.01
CA GLY A 77 -11.59 -20.31 -21.85
C GLY A 77 -11.95 -20.11 -20.38
N ALA A 78 -11.63 -21.07 -19.51
CA ALA A 78 -11.81 -20.96 -18.07
C ALA A 78 -10.98 -19.81 -17.47
N PHE A 79 -9.68 -19.75 -17.81
CA PHE A 79 -8.79 -18.67 -17.36
C PHE A 79 -9.28 -17.29 -17.80
N GLN A 80 -9.69 -17.15 -19.07
CA GLN A 80 -10.21 -15.89 -19.59
C GLN A 80 -11.48 -15.46 -18.87
N THR A 81 -12.41 -16.39 -18.61
CA THR A 81 -13.64 -16.10 -17.88
C THR A 81 -13.35 -15.63 -16.45
N CYS A 82 -12.41 -16.26 -15.75
CA CYS A 82 -11.99 -15.79 -14.43
C CYS A 82 -11.42 -14.38 -14.52
N TYR A 83 -10.54 -14.12 -15.50
CA TYR A 83 -9.87 -12.83 -15.64
C TYR A 83 -10.85 -11.70 -15.98
N THR A 84 -11.82 -11.93 -16.88
CA THR A 84 -12.82 -10.92 -17.22
C THR A 84 -13.71 -10.59 -16.03
N ASN A 85 -14.15 -11.59 -15.26
CA ASN A 85 -14.92 -11.37 -14.04
C ASN A 85 -14.12 -10.57 -13.00
N PHE A 86 -12.86 -10.94 -12.77
CA PHE A 86 -11.97 -10.19 -11.88
C PHE A 86 -11.83 -8.72 -12.31
N MET A 87 -11.63 -8.46 -13.61
CA MET A 87 -11.51 -7.09 -14.12
C MET A 87 -12.80 -6.28 -13.91
N ILE A 88 -13.96 -6.90 -14.10
CA ILE A 88 -15.27 -6.28 -13.86
C ILE A 88 -15.42 -5.94 -12.38
N ASP A 89 -15.13 -6.88 -11.48
CA ASP A 89 -15.32 -6.69 -10.04
C ASP A 89 -14.32 -5.69 -9.46
N HIS A 90 -13.06 -5.76 -9.86
CA HIS A 90 -12.04 -4.77 -9.50
C HIS A 90 -12.39 -3.35 -9.99
N GLN A 91 -12.99 -3.23 -11.18
CA GLN A 91 -13.49 -1.94 -11.65
C GLN A 91 -14.67 -1.44 -10.81
N LYS A 92 -15.59 -2.34 -10.41
CA LYS A 92 -16.67 -1.98 -9.48
C LYS A 92 -16.08 -1.48 -8.16
N GLU A 93 -15.12 -2.20 -7.56
CA GLU A 93 -14.52 -1.86 -6.27
C GLU A 93 -13.88 -0.47 -6.25
N LYS A 94 -13.12 -0.14 -7.31
CA LYS A 94 -12.57 1.21 -7.48
C LYS A 94 -13.63 2.30 -7.55
N ASN A 95 -14.77 2.00 -8.18
CA ASN A 95 -15.87 2.96 -8.30
C ASN A 95 -16.61 3.13 -6.97
N MET A 96 -16.91 2.04 -6.24
CA MET A 96 -17.60 2.12 -4.94
C MET A 96 -16.76 2.76 -3.83
N GLU A 97 -15.44 2.60 -3.86
CA GLU A 97 -14.54 3.25 -2.87
C GLU A 97 -14.66 4.78 -2.89
N SER A 98 -15.07 5.36 -4.02
CA SER A 98 -15.27 6.81 -4.14
C SER A 98 -16.61 7.31 -3.56
N THR A 99 -17.59 6.42 -3.36
CA THR A 99 -19.00 6.78 -3.13
C THR A 99 -19.51 6.34 -1.75
N MET A 100 -18.99 5.24 -1.17
CA MET A 100 -19.49 4.69 0.10
C MET A 100 -18.62 5.15 1.28
N ALA A 101 -18.99 6.27 1.89
CA ALA A 101 -18.41 6.74 3.15
C ALA A 101 -19.01 6.07 4.42
N GLY A 102 -19.97 5.13 4.28
CA GLY A 102 -20.83 4.72 5.40
C GLY A 102 -20.77 3.25 5.84
N THR A 103 -20.18 2.32 5.08
CA THR A 103 -20.32 0.87 5.36
C THR A 103 -19.04 0.19 5.88
N LYS A 104 -17.86 0.80 5.69
CA LYS A 104 -16.58 0.24 6.12
C LYS A 104 -16.10 0.91 7.40
N SER A 105 -15.49 0.14 8.31
CA SER A 105 -14.92 0.66 9.57
C SER A 105 -13.77 1.66 9.37
N LYS A 106 -13.16 1.71 8.18
CA LYS A 106 -12.14 2.67 7.79
C LYS A 106 -12.56 3.40 6.51
N LEU A 107 -12.48 4.73 6.53
CA LEU A 107 -12.70 5.56 5.35
C LEU A 107 -11.45 5.52 4.45
N PRO A 108 -11.61 5.52 3.12
CA PRO A 108 -10.48 5.56 2.20
C PRO A 108 -9.75 6.91 2.28
N TYR A 109 -8.42 6.88 2.12
CA TYR A 109 -7.55 8.05 2.28
C TYR A 109 -7.98 9.26 1.42
N ARG A 110 -8.57 9.00 0.24
CA ARG A 110 -9.06 10.04 -0.68
C ARG A 110 -10.20 10.83 -0.05
N THR A 111 -11.13 10.14 0.60
CA THR A 111 -12.28 10.75 1.27
C THR A 111 -11.83 11.47 2.53
N LEU A 112 -10.95 10.86 3.33
CA LEU A 112 -10.36 11.51 4.50
C LEU A 112 -9.60 12.79 4.13
N ASN A 113 -8.78 12.76 3.08
CA ASN A 113 -8.05 13.95 2.62
C ASN A 113 -8.97 15.06 2.08
N LYS A 114 -10.16 14.73 1.55
CA LYS A 114 -11.16 15.75 1.21
C LYS A 114 -11.74 16.41 2.47
N ILE A 115 -11.94 15.64 3.54
CA ILE A 115 -12.44 16.16 4.83
C ILE A 115 -11.37 17.02 5.51
N LEU A 116 -10.14 16.54 5.60
CA LEU A 116 -9.03 17.26 6.24
C LEU A 116 -8.70 18.59 5.55
N LYS A 117 -8.86 18.66 4.22
CA LYS A 117 -8.72 19.93 3.49
C LYS A 117 -9.80 20.96 3.83
N LYS A 118 -10.99 20.53 4.23
CA LYS A 118 -12.08 21.43 4.64
C LYS A 118 -11.87 21.94 6.07
N TYR A 119 -11.23 21.15 6.91
CA TYR A 119 -10.99 21.44 8.32
C TYR A 119 -9.50 21.23 8.65
N PRO A 120 -8.62 22.16 8.22
CA PRO A 120 -7.19 22.06 8.49
C PRO A 120 -6.91 22.18 9.99
N SER A 121 -5.89 21.47 10.46
CA SER A 121 -5.41 21.62 11.84
C SER A 121 -4.64 22.93 11.97
N ALA A 122 -5.08 23.81 12.87
CA ALA A 122 -4.44 25.09 13.19
C ALA A 122 -3.03 24.91 13.78
#